data_AF-A0A0S8KTK7-F1
#
_entry.id   AF-A0A0S8KTK7-F1
#
_cell.length_a   1.000
_cell.length_b   1.000
_cell.length_c   1.000
_cell.angle_alpha   90.00
_cell.angle_beta   90.00
_cell.angle_gamma   90.00
#
_symmetry.space_group_name_H-M   'P 1'
#
loop_
_entity.id
_entity.type
_entity.pdbx_description
1 polymer ?
#
loop_
_entity_poly.entity_id
_entity_poly.type
_entity_poly.pdbx_seq_one_letter_code
_entity_poly.pdbx_strand_id
1 'polypeptide(L)'
;MKDRRGFTLIELLVVIAIIALLLGILLPAISAAREQGRRAVCSKNENNTGLGLFLYANDYDGKLPLNEVDRWLFDVSYWTTDIILQTGAFDRHIFYCPSWRQRDRIIFWRYGEDLPVSTPESYEPAEPQAVATRKYYHRIVGYYWLIDTVDGRTSPPWSPENRRTEWVRSVVITQSPPGTVELITDVTASNGRERTSDFTKASGGCWTRWQIYDRTNHLRRGARPAGGNILFVDGHVEWRRFNEMERRWSWQGGDYPNPSFWW
;
A
#
# COMPACT_ATOMS: atom_id res chain seq x y z
N MET A 1 -52.04 -14.87 -43.38
CA MET A 1 -50.99 -15.72 -42.78
C MET A 1 -49.75 -14.87 -42.60
N LYS A 2 -49.19 -14.79 -41.40
CA LYS A 2 -48.00 -13.98 -41.12
C LYS A 2 -46.79 -14.91 -41.26
N ASP A 3 -45.99 -14.76 -42.32
CA ASP A 3 -44.79 -15.55 -42.54
C ASP A 3 -43.83 -15.39 -41.34
N ARG A 4 -43.69 -16.46 -40.56
CA ARG A 4 -42.69 -16.53 -39.51
C ARG A 4 -41.37 -16.86 -40.18
N ARG A 5 -40.52 -15.85 -40.39
CA ARG A 5 -39.13 -16.05 -40.83
C ARG A 5 -38.41 -16.92 -39.81
N GLY A 6 -37.97 -18.10 -40.23
CA GLY A 6 -37.15 -19.01 -39.42
C GLY A 6 -35.71 -18.50 -39.37
N PHE A 7 -35.10 -18.56 -38.20
CA PHE A 7 -33.69 -18.21 -38.00
C PHE A 7 -32.81 -19.38 -38.45
N THR A 8 -31.82 -19.14 -39.30
CA THR A 8 -30.91 -20.19 -39.76
C THR A 8 -29.76 -20.42 -38.77
N LEU A 9 -29.25 -21.65 -38.71
CA LEU A 9 -28.09 -21.99 -37.89
C LEU A 9 -26.84 -21.15 -38.27
N ILE A 10 -26.69 -20.83 -39.56
CA ILE A 10 -25.58 -20.02 -40.07
C ILE A 10 -25.66 -18.59 -39.54
N GLU A 11 -26.84 -17.96 -39.57
CA GLU A 11 -27.03 -16.61 -39.01
C GLU A 11 -26.68 -16.56 -37.52
N LEU A 12 -27.07 -17.58 -36.75
CA LEU A 12 -26.67 -17.67 -35.34
C LEU A 12 -25.16 -17.78 -35.18
N LEU A 13 -24.52 -18.64 -35.98
CA LEU A 13 -23.11 -18.95 -35.86
C LEU A 13 -22.22 -17.75 -36.22
N VAL A 14 -22.57 -16.99 -37.26
CA VAL A 14 -21.84 -15.78 -37.64
C VAL A 14 -21.92 -14.72 -36.53
N VAL A 15 -23.09 -14.55 -35.90
CA VAL A 15 -23.27 -13.57 -34.83
C VAL A 15 -22.42 -13.93 -33.61
N ILE A 16 -22.44 -15.18 -33.15
CA ILE A 16 -21.62 -15.60 -32.01
C ILE A 16 -20.12 -15.50 -32.35
N ALA A 17 -19.71 -15.76 -33.60
CA ALA A 17 -18.32 -15.62 -34.03
C ALA A 17 -17.86 -14.16 -33.97
N ILE A 18 -18.69 -13.21 -34.42
CA ILE A 18 -18.39 -11.78 -34.32
C ILE A 18 -18.32 -11.33 -32.86
N ILE A 19 -19.27 -11.75 -32.01
CA ILE A 19 -19.25 -11.44 -30.57
C ILE A 19 -17.99 -11.99 -29.91
N ALA A 20 -17.60 -13.24 -30.21
CA ALA A 20 -16.39 -13.86 -29.67
C ALA A 20 -15.12 -13.10 -30.08
N LEU A 21 -15.03 -12.67 -31.34
CA LEU A 21 -13.92 -11.85 -31.84
C LEU A 21 -13.84 -10.51 -31.10
N LEU A 22 -14.95 -9.80 -30.98
CA LEU A 22 -15.01 -8.50 -30.29
C LEU A 22 -14.66 -8.63 -28.81
N LEU A 23 -15.19 -9.65 -28.12
CA LEU A 23 -14.84 -9.93 -26.72
C LEU A 23 -13.36 -10.29 -26.55
N GLY A 24 -12.77 -11.02 -27.50
CA GLY A 24 -11.34 -11.36 -27.49
C GLY A 24 -10.43 -10.12 -27.47
N ILE A 25 -10.81 -9.07 -28.18
CA ILE A 25 -10.07 -7.79 -28.20
C ILE A 25 -10.40 -6.93 -26.97
N LEU A 26 -11.63 -6.99 -26.47
CA LEU A 26 -12.10 -6.14 -25.38
C LEU A 26 -11.59 -6.57 -23.99
N LEU A 27 -11.44 -7.88 -23.75
CA LEU A 27 -11.03 -8.42 -22.44
C LEU A 27 -9.66 -7.89 -21.94
N PRO A 28 -8.58 -7.90 -22.76
CA PRO A 28 -7.30 -7.31 -22.35
C PRO A 28 -7.40 -5.82 -22.05
N ALA A 29 -8.13 -5.07 -22.87
CA ALA A 29 -8.31 -3.63 -22.72
C ALA A 29 -9.04 -3.28 -21.42
N ILE A 30 -10.12 -4.00 -21.08
CA ILE A 30 -10.84 -3.81 -19.82
C ILE A 30 -9.94 -4.12 -18.62
N SER A 31 -9.13 -5.18 -18.67
CA SER A 31 -8.21 -5.52 -17.59
C SER A 31 -7.19 -4.41 -17.34
N ALA A 32 -6.61 -3.85 -18.41
CA ALA A 32 -5.69 -2.72 -18.32
C ALA A 32 -6.38 -1.46 -17.76
N ALA A 33 -7.58 -1.14 -18.23
CA ALA A 33 -8.37 0.01 -17.74
C ALA A 33 -8.72 -0.12 -16.25
N ARG A 34 -9.12 -1.32 -15.79
CA ARG A 34 -9.39 -1.58 -14.36
C ARG A 34 -8.16 -1.37 -13.50
N GLU A 35 -6.99 -1.80 -13.99
CA GLU A 35 -5.73 -1.61 -13.28
C GLU A 35 -5.30 -0.14 -13.24
N GLN A 36 -5.46 0.61 -14.34
CA GLN A 36 -5.26 2.06 -14.34
C GLN A 36 -6.19 2.76 -13.35
N GLY A 37 -7.46 2.36 -13.29
CA GLY A 37 -8.42 2.87 -12.30
C GLY A 37 -8.00 2.60 -10.86
N ARG A 38 -7.50 1.39 -10.56
CA ARG A 38 -6.96 1.07 -9.24
C ARG A 38 -5.75 1.94 -8.88
N ARG A 39 -4.84 2.20 -9.83
CA ARG A 39 -3.69 3.07 -9.61
C ARG A 39 -4.10 4.50 -9.33
N ALA A 40 -5.07 5.03 -10.07
CA ALA A 40 -5.60 6.38 -9.85
C ALA A 40 -6.22 6.51 -8.45
N VAL A 41 -7.01 5.52 -8.01
CA VAL A 41 -7.56 5.48 -6.65
C VAL A 41 -6.44 5.39 -5.60
N CYS A 42 -5.45 4.53 -5.83
CA CYS A 42 -4.31 4.38 -4.91
C CYS A 42 -3.51 5.68 -4.76
N SER A 43 -3.18 6.33 -5.88
CA SER A 43 -2.51 7.63 -5.91
C SER A 43 -3.32 8.70 -5.17
N LYS A 44 -4.66 8.70 -5.32
CA LYS A 44 -5.52 9.62 -4.58
C LYS A 44 -5.57 9.32 -3.08
N ASN A 45 -5.57 8.05 -2.69
CA ASN A 45 -5.50 7.63 -1.29
C ASN A 45 -4.20 8.11 -0.62
N GLU A 46 -3.05 7.91 -1.28
CA GLU A 46 -1.76 8.43 -0.79
C GLU A 46 -1.76 9.96 -0.72
N ASN A 47 -2.27 10.65 -1.74
CA ASN A 47 -2.39 12.11 -1.73
C ASN A 47 -3.29 12.62 -0.59
N ASN A 48 -4.42 11.96 -0.29
CA ASN A 48 -5.28 12.31 0.84
C ASN A 48 -4.60 12.06 2.19
N THR A 49 -3.84 10.97 2.28
CA THR A 49 -3.02 10.66 3.47
C THR A 49 -1.96 11.75 3.68
N GLY A 50 -1.27 12.12 2.60
CA GLY A 50 -0.30 13.22 2.58
C GLY A 50 -0.92 14.55 2.99
N LEU A 51 -2.12 14.87 2.48
CA LEU A 51 -2.84 16.08 2.87
C LEU A 51 -3.10 16.13 4.38
N GLY A 52 -3.54 15.02 5.00
CA GLY A 52 -3.72 14.96 6.45
C GLY A 52 -2.40 15.19 7.21
N LEU A 53 -1.30 14.62 6.72
CA LEU A 53 0.03 14.87 7.27
C LEU A 53 0.47 16.34 7.13
N PHE A 54 0.22 16.98 5.99
CA PHE A 54 0.58 18.37 5.76
C PHE A 54 -0.29 19.34 6.56
N LEU A 55 -1.57 19.04 6.77
CA LEU A 55 -2.44 19.80 7.65
C LEU A 55 -1.93 19.75 9.10
N TYR A 56 -1.62 18.56 9.60
CA TYR A 56 -0.96 18.43 10.91
C TYR A 56 0.38 19.19 10.93
N ALA A 57 1.22 19.03 9.91
CA ALA A 57 2.50 19.73 9.87
C ALA A 57 2.32 21.26 9.88
N ASN A 58 1.27 21.80 9.27
CA ASN A 58 0.96 23.23 9.31
C ASN A 58 0.71 23.72 10.75
N ASP A 59 -0.03 22.94 11.54
CA ASP A 59 -0.36 23.27 12.93
C ASP A 59 0.81 23.04 13.90
N TYR A 60 1.81 22.22 13.52
CA TYR A 60 2.89 21.77 14.40
C TYR A 60 4.30 22.11 13.87
N ASP A 61 4.50 23.35 13.39
CA ASP A 61 5.80 23.88 12.95
C ASP A 61 6.51 23.03 11.89
N GLY A 62 5.74 22.47 10.96
CA GLY A 62 6.23 21.60 9.90
C GLY A 62 6.60 20.18 10.35
N LYS A 63 6.33 19.78 11.60
CA LYS A 63 6.67 18.44 12.11
C LYS A 63 5.61 17.42 11.72
N LEU A 64 6.04 16.22 11.38
CA LEU A 64 5.15 15.09 11.12
C LEU A 64 4.79 14.37 12.43
N PRO A 65 3.63 13.71 12.51
CA PRO A 65 3.32 12.83 13.63
C PRO A 65 4.31 11.66 13.64
N LEU A 66 5.01 11.47 14.76
CA LEU A 66 5.99 10.39 14.93
C LEU A 66 5.36 9.23 15.68
N ASN A 67 5.69 8.01 15.26
CA ASN A 67 5.24 6.80 15.95
C ASN A 67 6.13 6.51 17.17
N GLU A 68 5.55 6.02 18.26
CA GLU A 68 6.28 5.51 19.43
C GLU A 68 6.75 4.05 19.22
N VAL A 69 6.14 3.35 18.26
CA VAL A 69 6.42 1.94 17.97
C VAL A 69 7.28 1.82 16.71
N ASP A 70 8.43 1.17 16.86
CA ASP A 70 9.34 0.84 15.75
C ASP A 70 9.30 -0.67 15.44
N ARG A 71 8.81 -1.03 14.25
CA ARG A 71 8.68 -2.43 13.81
C ARG A 71 8.85 -2.56 12.29
N TRP A 72 7.78 -2.33 11.54
CA TRP A 72 7.78 -2.41 10.07
C TRP A 72 7.37 -1.09 9.44
N LEU A 73 7.70 -0.88 8.16
CA LEU A 73 7.36 0.36 7.44
C LEU A 73 5.84 0.57 7.28
N PHE A 74 5.05 -0.48 7.38
CA PHE A 74 3.58 -0.44 7.34
C PHE A 74 2.95 -0.47 8.73
N ASP A 75 3.75 -0.38 9.80
CA ASP A 75 3.24 -0.28 11.17
C ASP A 75 3.08 1.20 11.52
N VAL A 76 1.83 1.63 11.63
CA VAL A 76 1.48 3.03 11.94
C VAL A 76 0.72 3.08 13.25
N SER A 77 1.10 3.98 14.16
CA SER A 77 0.41 4.09 15.44
C SER A 77 -1.05 4.49 15.25
N TYR A 78 -1.94 4.06 16.16
CA TYR A 78 -3.34 4.49 16.13
C TYR A 78 -3.42 6.02 16.16
N TRP A 79 -2.60 6.65 17.01
CA TRP A 79 -2.47 8.10 17.13
C TRP A 79 -2.25 8.80 15.78
N THR A 80 -1.23 8.36 15.02
CA THR A 80 -0.93 8.94 13.70
C THR A 80 -2.08 8.76 12.73
N THR A 81 -2.72 7.58 12.70
CA THR A 81 -3.88 7.37 11.82
C THR A 81 -5.10 8.19 12.24
N ASP A 82 -5.31 8.44 13.53
CA ASP A 82 -6.44 9.22 14.03
C ASP A 82 -6.32 10.69 13.64
N ILE A 83 -5.12 11.26 13.73
CA ILE A 83 -4.82 12.62 13.24
C ILE A 83 -5.25 12.74 11.78
N ILE A 84 -4.83 11.78 10.97
CA ILE A 84 -5.09 11.79 9.52
C ILE A 84 -6.57 11.59 9.27
N LEU A 85 -7.22 10.70 10.03
CA LEU A 85 -8.67 10.48 9.96
C LEU A 85 -9.48 11.74 10.30
N GLN A 86 -8.98 12.56 11.23
CA GLN A 86 -9.63 13.81 11.64
C GLN A 86 -9.36 14.96 10.67
N THR A 87 -8.17 14.99 10.04
CA THR A 87 -7.70 16.16 9.26
C THR A 87 -7.93 16.03 7.75
N GLY A 88 -7.79 14.83 7.17
CA GLY A 88 -7.79 14.67 5.71
C GLY A 88 -8.36 13.35 5.18
N ALA A 89 -8.72 12.42 6.07
CA ALA A 89 -9.12 11.06 5.71
C ALA A 89 -10.43 10.64 6.39
N PHE A 90 -11.55 10.72 5.68
CA PHE A 90 -12.85 10.44 6.31
C PHE A 90 -13.12 8.96 6.58
N ASP A 91 -12.25 8.07 6.11
CA ASP A 91 -12.51 6.63 6.09
C ASP A 91 -11.22 5.81 6.11
N ARG A 92 -11.21 4.68 6.83
CA ARG A 92 -10.01 3.83 6.99
C ARG A 92 -9.51 3.21 5.69
N HIS A 93 -10.38 3.04 4.69
CA HIS A 93 -10.03 2.38 3.43
C HIS A 93 -9.00 3.18 2.63
N ILE A 94 -8.82 4.47 2.94
CA ILE A 94 -7.79 5.31 2.32
C ILE A 94 -6.37 4.89 2.71
N PHE A 95 -6.18 4.11 3.78
CA PHE A 95 -4.87 3.58 4.18
C PHE A 95 -4.48 2.29 3.42
N TYR A 96 -5.30 1.88 2.44
CA TYR A 96 -5.14 0.61 1.75
C TYR A 96 -5.22 0.75 0.23
N CYS A 97 -4.33 0.03 -0.47
CA CYS A 97 -4.34 -0.05 -1.91
C CYS A 97 -5.49 -0.98 -2.40
N PRO A 98 -6.33 -0.54 -3.36
CA PRO A 98 -7.43 -1.34 -3.88
C PRO A 98 -6.99 -2.58 -4.68
N SER A 99 -5.70 -2.69 -5.02
CA SER A 99 -5.15 -3.87 -5.70
C SER A 99 -5.03 -5.10 -4.78
N TRP A 100 -5.10 -4.90 -3.46
CA TRP A 100 -5.06 -5.97 -2.46
C TRP A 100 -6.06 -5.70 -1.32
N ARG A 101 -7.35 -5.84 -1.65
CA ARG A 101 -8.46 -5.62 -0.70
C ARG A 101 -8.38 -6.46 0.57
N GLN A 102 -7.72 -7.63 0.55
CA GLN A 102 -7.57 -8.45 1.76
C GLN A 102 -6.67 -7.81 2.83
N ARG A 103 -5.86 -6.79 2.49
CA ARG A 103 -5.06 -6.03 3.46
C ARG A 103 -5.91 -5.13 4.35
N ASP A 104 -7.07 -4.73 3.84
CA ASP A 104 -8.06 -3.90 4.51
C ASP A 104 -9.04 -4.77 5.33
N ARG A 105 -8.47 -5.65 6.15
CA ARG A 105 -9.24 -6.46 7.11
C ARG A 105 -9.08 -5.88 8.50
N ILE A 106 -10.11 -6.05 9.33
CA ILE A 106 -10.14 -5.55 10.70
C ILE A 106 -8.94 -6.02 11.53
N ILE A 107 -8.46 -7.24 11.30
CA ILE A 107 -7.30 -7.79 12.03
C ILE A 107 -6.00 -7.02 11.75
N PHE A 108 -5.84 -6.42 10.56
CA PHE A 108 -4.68 -5.57 10.26
C PHE A 108 -4.90 -4.16 10.81
N TRP A 109 -6.10 -3.61 10.64
CA TRP A 109 -6.46 -2.32 11.20
C TRP A 109 -6.34 -2.29 12.73
N ARG A 110 -6.62 -3.42 13.40
CA ARG A 110 -6.57 -3.59 14.86
C ARG A 110 -5.43 -4.49 15.33
N TYR A 111 -4.30 -4.48 14.61
CA TYR A 111 -3.22 -5.43 14.83
C TYR A 111 -2.65 -5.40 16.27
N GLY A 112 -2.53 -4.22 16.88
CA GLY A 112 -2.02 -4.09 18.24
C GLY A 112 -2.89 -4.79 19.32
N GLU A 113 -4.13 -5.14 19.00
CA GLU A 113 -5.07 -5.80 19.92
C GLU A 113 -5.02 -7.33 19.85
N ASP A 114 -4.22 -7.90 18.95
CA ASP A 114 -4.00 -9.35 18.81
C ASP A 114 -5.28 -10.18 18.64
N LEU A 115 -6.20 -9.68 17.81
CA LEU A 115 -7.47 -10.35 17.53
C LEU A 115 -7.27 -11.69 16.81
N PRO A 116 -8.14 -12.70 17.04
CA PRO A 116 -8.13 -13.94 16.28
C PRO A 116 -8.29 -13.73 14.77
N VAL A 117 -7.64 -14.57 13.95
CA VAL A 117 -7.71 -14.46 12.48
C VAL A 117 -9.13 -14.63 11.91
N SER A 118 -10.02 -15.26 12.66
CA SER A 118 -11.43 -15.48 12.33
C SER A 118 -12.35 -14.31 12.68
N THR A 119 -11.82 -13.22 13.26
CA THR A 119 -12.62 -12.04 13.61
C THR A 119 -13.31 -11.46 12.36
N PRO A 120 -14.65 -11.28 12.40
CA PRO A 120 -15.40 -10.76 11.26
C PRO A 120 -15.18 -9.25 11.08
N GLU A 121 -15.39 -8.75 9.86
CA GLU A 121 -15.29 -7.29 9.59
C GLU A 121 -16.35 -6.47 10.34
N SER A 122 -17.46 -7.10 10.74
CA SER A 122 -18.50 -6.49 11.58
C SER A 122 -18.13 -6.48 13.07
N TYR A 123 -16.86 -6.62 13.43
CA TYR A 123 -16.44 -6.62 14.84
C TYR A 123 -16.67 -5.22 15.45
N GLU A 124 -17.76 -5.09 16.18
CA GLU A 124 -18.29 -3.83 16.73
C GLU A 124 -17.61 -3.27 17.98
N PRO A 125 -16.91 -4.04 18.86
CA PRO A 125 -16.32 -3.47 20.06
C PRO A 125 -15.46 -2.25 19.76
N ALA A 126 -15.66 -1.15 20.48
CA ALA A 126 -14.94 0.09 20.24
C ALA A 126 -13.42 -0.10 20.40
N GLU A 127 -12.64 0.65 19.61
CA GLU A 127 -11.19 0.69 19.80
C GLU A 127 -10.83 1.32 21.15
N PRO A 128 -9.68 0.97 21.77
CA PRO A 128 -9.21 1.62 22.99
C PRO A 128 -9.12 3.15 22.83
N GLN A 129 -9.85 3.93 23.64
CA GLN A 129 -9.95 5.39 23.43
C GLN A 129 -8.87 6.21 24.14
N ALA A 130 -8.19 5.65 25.14
CA ALA A 130 -7.22 6.40 25.93
C ALA A 130 -5.99 6.77 25.08
N VAL A 131 -5.78 8.07 24.83
CA VAL A 131 -4.63 8.60 24.05
C VAL A 131 -3.30 8.07 24.59
N ALA A 132 -3.18 7.97 25.92
CA ALA A 132 -1.99 7.45 26.59
C ALA A 132 -1.62 6.02 26.16
N THR A 133 -2.59 5.20 25.75
CA THR A 133 -2.34 3.84 25.28
C THR A 133 -2.30 3.75 23.75
N ARG A 134 -3.13 4.52 23.03
CA ARG A 134 -3.24 4.47 21.55
C ARG A 134 -1.92 4.69 20.82
N LYS A 135 -1.01 5.51 21.36
CA LYS A 135 0.32 5.73 20.77
C LYS A 135 1.21 4.47 20.75
N TYR A 136 0.94 3.50 21.64
CA TYR A 136 1.65 2.21 21.72
C TYR A 136 0.98 1.09 20.91
N TYR A 137 -0.25 1.30 20.44
CA TYR A 137 -0.92 0.40 19.49
C TYR A 137 -0.57 0.79 18.07
N HIS A 138 -0.34 -0.21 17.21
CA HIS A 138 -0.11 -0.02 15.78
C HIS A 138 -1.15 -0.76 14.95
N ARG A 139 -1.43 -0.15 13.80
CA ARG A 139 -2.16 -0.71 12.68
C ARG A 139 -1.17 -1.19 11.65
N ILE A 140 -1.56 -2.23 10.94
CA ILE A 140 -0.88 -2.66 9.73
C ILE A 140 -1.64 -2.07 8.54
N VAL A 141 -1.02 -1.10 7.87
CA VAL A 141 -1.61 -0.40 6.72
C VAL A 141 -1.14 -0.98 5.38
N GLY A 142 -1.70 -0.46 4.28
CA GLY A 142 -1.42 -0.91 2.91
C GLY A 142 -0.30 -0.16 2.19
N TYR A 143 0.45 0.69 2.90
CA TYR A 143 1.53 1.53 2.39
C TYR A 143 2.78 1.44 3.27
N TYR A 144 3.96 1.72 2.72
CA TYR A 144 5.15 1.99 3.53
C TYR A 144 5.20 3.47 3.91
N TRP A 145 5.50 3.72 5.17
CA TRP A 145 5.60 5.04 5.77
C TRP A 145 7.06 5.32 6.10
N LEU A 146 7.62 6.32 5.41
CA LEU A 146 9.03 6.69 5.49
C LEU A 146 9.27 7.82 6.52
N ILE A 147 8.36 7.92 7.49
CA ILE A 147 8.41 8.84 8.62
C ILE A 147 9.22 8.20 9.76
N ASP A 148 9.93 9.02 10.52
CA ASP A 148 10.68 8.59 11.69
C ASP A 148 9.79 8.25 12.90
N THR A 149 10.40 7.66 13.93
CA THR A 149 9.79 7.46 15.25
C THR A 149 10.27 8.51 16.25
N VAL A 150 9.59 8.59 17.40
CA VAL A 150 9.95 9.50 18.50
C VAL A 150 11.41 9.29 18.93
N ASP A 151 11.78 8.03 19.19
CA ASP A 151 13.13 7.63 19.62
C ASP A 151 14.14 7.53 18.46
N GLY A 152 13.69 7.71 17.22
CA GLY A 152 14.49 7.53 16.01
C GLY A 152 14.55 6.08 15.54
N ARG A 153 14.31 5.87 14.25
CA ARG A 153 14.37 4.55 13.61
C ARG A 153 15.81 4.18 13.29
N THR A 154 16.16 2.97 13.65
CA THR A 154 17.42 2.36 13.20
C THR A 154 17.29 1.89 11.74
N SER A 155 18.40 1.66 11.06
CA SER A 155 18.42 1.08 9.70
C SER A 155 17.55 1.85 8.68
N PRO A 156 17.94 3.09 8.32
CA PRO A 156 17.28 3.83 7.24
C PRO A 156 17.26 3.02 5.93
N PRO A 157 16.34 3.34 5.00
CA PRO A 157 16.37 2.75 3.68
C PRO A 157 17.75 2.91 3.02
N TRP A 158 18.17 1.89 2.28
CA TRP A 158 19.37 1.91 1.47
C TRP A 158 19.17 2.82 0.25
N SER A 159 20.12 3.74 0.03
CA SER A 159 20.27 4.45 -1.25
C SER A 159 21.35 3.79 -2.10
N PRO A 160 21.20 3.71 -3.43
CA PRO A 160 22.22 3.20 -4.36
C PRO A 160 23.56 3.91 -4.26
N GLU A 161 23.53 5.20 -3.89
CA GLU A 161 24.72 6.06 -3.86
C GLU A 161 25.44 6.02 -2.51
N ASN A 162 25.12 5.05 -1.64
CA ASN A 162 25.60 4.99 -0.26
C ASN A 162 25.27 6.27 0.56
N ARG A 163 24.30 7.07 0.08
CA ARG A 163 23.70 8.17 0.83
C ARG A 163 22.74 7.56 1.84
N ARG A 164 22.96 7.77 3.15
CA ARG A 164 21.94 7.41 4.14
C ARG A 164 20.73 8.30 3.86
N THR A 165 19.61 7.74 3.39
CA THR A 165 18.35 8.48 3.36
C THR A 165 17.90 8.64 4.81
N GLU A 166 17.83 9.86 5.30
CA GLU A 166 17.32 10.10 6.66
C GLU A 166 15.82 9.84 6.71
N TRP A 167 15.33 9.35 7.84
CA TRP A 167 13.90 9.23 8.08
C TRP A 167 13.26 10.60 8.14
N VAL A 168 12.07 10.75 7.54
CA VAL A 168 11.41 12.05 7.47
C VAL A 168 10.80 12.38 8.83
N ARG A 169 11.25 13.47 9.46
CA ARG A 169 10.68 14.01 10.71
C ARG A 169 9.81 15.26 10.50
N SER A 170 10.08 15.99 9.43
CA SER A 170 9.47 17.28 9.14
C SER A 170 9.42 17.52 7.64
N VAL A 171 8.44 18.31 7.21
CA VAL A 171 8.29 18.75 5.81
C VAL A 171 9.10 20.01 5.51
N VAL A 172 9.71 20.64 6.52
CA VAL A 172 10.46 21.91 6.41
C VAL A 172 11.98 21.68 6.45
N ILE A 173 12.46 20.62 7.11
CA ILE A 173 13.88 20.36 7.36
C ILE A 173 14.30 19.03 6.72
N THR A 174 14.33 19.00 5.39
CA THR A 174 14.92 17.89 4.63
C THR A 174 16.25 18.33 4.03
N GLN A 175 17.31 17.52 4.17
CA GLN A 175 18.63 17.80 3.57
C GLN A 175 18.62 17.76 2.03
N SER A 176 17.51 17.33 1.44
CA SER A 176 17.27 17.21 -0.01
C SER A 176 16.04 18.04 -0.41
N PRO A 177 15.90 18.44 -1.69
CA PRO A 177 14.71 19.11 -2.20
C PRO A 177 13.43 18.32 -1.89
N PRO A 178 12.34 18.93 -1.39
CA PRO A 178 11.11 18.23 -0.98
C PRO A 178 10.53 17.27 -2.03
N GLY A 179 10.55 17.66 -3.31
CA GLY A 179 10.09 16.82 -4.43
C GLY A 179 11.00 15.62 -4.76
N THR A 180 12.05 15.37 -3.98
CA THR A 180 12.91 14.18 -4.10
C THR A 180 12.88 13.31 -2.85
N VAL A 181 12.20 13.77 -1.80
CA VAL A 181 12.12 13.06 -0.52
C VAL A 181 10.83 12.28 -0.47
N GLU A 182 10.96 10.96 -0.47
CA GLU A 182 9.86 10.01 -0.45
C GLU A 182 9.25 9.97 0.97
N LEU A 183 7.92 10.04 1.06
CA LEU A 183 7.18 10.13 2.31
C LEU A 183 6.33 8.88 2.57
N ILE A 184 5.55 8.47 1.57
CA ILE A 184 4.72 7.25 1.58
C ILE A 184 4.87 6.55 0.23
N THR A 185 4.85 5.23 0.20
CA THR A 185 4.85 4.46 -1.05
C THR A 185 3.94 3.25 -0.95
N ASP A 186 3.40 2.84 -2.09
CA ASP A 186 2.78 1.55 -2.29
C ASP A 186 3.71 0.41 -1.83
N VAL A 187 3.11 -0.62 -1.24
CA VAL A 187 3.84 -1.81 -0.77
C VAL A 187 4.33 -2.61 -1.98
N THR A 188 5.65 -2.68 -2.17
CA THR A 188 6.28 -3.67 -3.05
C THR A 188 7.22 -4.54 -2.22
N ALA A 189 6.75 -5.72 -1.84
CA ALA A 189 7.42 -6.67 -0.96
C ALA A 189 7.70 -8.00 -1.66
N SER A 190 8.90 -8.55 -1.46
CA SER A 190 9.29 -9.88 -1.92
C SER A 190 9.80 -10.76 -0.79
N ASN A 191 9.77 -12.06 -1.06
CA ASN A 191 10.30 -13.09 -0.17
C ASN A 191 11.83 -13.26 -0.21
N GLY A 192 12.53 -12.35 -0.89
CA GLY A 192 13.96 -12.45 -1.15
C GLY A 192 14.50 -11.21 -1.83
N ARG A 193 15.82 -11.16 -2.00
CA ARG A 193 16.57 -9.96 -2.41
C ARG A 193 16.64 -9.73 -3.91
N GLU A 194 16.22 -10.71 -4.70
CA GLU A 194 16.37 -10.70 -6.16
C GLU A 194 15.10 -10.17 -6.83
N ARG A 195 15.25 -9.53 -7.99
CA ARG A 195 14.10 -9.13 -8.82
C ARG A 195 13.27 -10.33 -9.31
N THR A 196 13.84 -11.52 -9.27
CA THR A 196 13.19 -12.79 -9.63
C THR A 196 12.45 -13.45 -8.48
N SER A 197 12.59 -12.96 -7.23
CA SER A 197 11.92 -13.47 -6.04
C SER A 197 10.39 -13.47 -6.13
N ASP A 198 9.73 -14.12 -5.17
CA ASP A 198 8.26 -14.18 -5.09
C ASP A 198 7.72 -12.92 -4.40
N PHE A 199 6.85 -12.19 -5.09
CA PHE A 199 6.23 -10.93 -4.62
C PHE A 199 4.84 -11.13 -3.99
N THR A 200 4.46 -12.39 -3.74
CA THR A 200 3.18 -12.77 -3.12
C THR A 200 3.34 -13.42 -1.75
N LYS A 201 4.59 -13.69 -1.35
CA LYS A 201 4.94 -14.47 -0.15
C LYS A 201 5.96 -13.77 0.74
N ALA A 202 5.90 -12.43 0.82
CA ALA A 202 6.70 -11.71 1.79
C ALA A 202 6.25 -12.13 3.20
N SER A 203 7.19 -12.54 4.05
CA SER A 203 6.90 -12.99 5.41
C SER A 203 7.38 -11.94 6.41
N GLY A 204 6.62 -11.72 7.47
CA GLY A 204 6.96 -10.79 8.54
C GLY A 204 6.12 -11.07 9.78
N GLY A 205 5.75 -10.02 10.52
CA GLY A 205 4.92 -10.15 11.73
C GLY A 205 3.59 -10.89 11.49
N CYS A 206 2.89 -10.57 10.40
CA CYS A 206 1.64 -11.23 10.00
C CYS A 206 1.79 -12.73 9.75
N TRP A 207 2.93 -13.14 9.19
CA TRP A 207 3.21 -14.55 8.93
C TRP A 207 3.44 -15.29 10.23
N THR A 208 4.33 -14.78 11.09
CA THR A 208 4.60 -15.40 12.40
C THR A 208 3.33 -15.51 13.25
N ARG A 209 2.45 -14.50 13.20
CA ARG A 209 1.23 -14.46 14.00
C ARG A 209 0.07 -15.28 13.44
N TRP A 210 -0.26 -15.11 12.16
CA TRP A 210 -1.49 -15.67 11.56
C TRP A 210 -1.22 -16.54 10.33
N GLN A 211 0.04 -16.80 9.99
CA GLN A 211 0.43 -17.48 8.75
C GLN A 211 -0.15 -16.78 7.50
N ILE A 212 -0.24 -15.44 7.56
CA ILE A 212 -0.66 -14.61 6.42
C ILE A 212 0.57 -13.95 5.82
N TYR A 213 0.81 -14.22 4.54
CA TYR A 213 1.83 -13.55 3.77
C TYR A 213 1.41 -12.12 3.39
N ASP A 214 2.39 -11.22 3.42
CA ASP A 214 2.28 -9.93 2.76
C ASP A 214 2.47 -10.11 1.24
N ARG A 215 1.75 -9.28 0.49
CA ARG A 215 1.70 -9.31 -0.97
C ARG A 215 1.96 -7.91 -1.51
N THR A 216 2.75 -7.85 -2.59
CA THR A 216 2.96 -6.62 -3.34
C THR A 216 1.66 -6.05 -3.92
N ASN A 217 1.48 -4.74 -3.81
CA ASN A 217 0.45 -3.97 -4.50
C ASN A 217 0.71 -3.99 -6.01
N HIS A 218 -0.35 -3.86 -6.81
CA HIS A 218 -0.26 -3.72 -8.27
C HIS A 218 0.52 -4.83 -8.98
N LEU A 219 0.20 -6.10 -8.68
CA LEU A 219 0.76 -7.24 -9.43
C LEU A 219 0.16 -7.37 -10.83
N ARG A 220 1.03 -7.65 -11.81
CA ARG A 220 0.67 -8.09 -13.16
C ARG A 220 0.43 -9.60 -13.18
N ARG A 221 -0.03 -10.10 -14.33
CA ARG A 221 -0.13 -11.55 -14.59
C ARG A 221 1.23 -12.22 -14.34
N GLY A 222 1.21 -13.37 -13.69
CA GLY A 222 2.43 -14.11 -13.31
C GLY A 222 3.08 -13.64 -12.01
N ALA A 223 2.34 -12.95 -11.13
CA ALA A 223 2.79 -12.55 -9.80
C ALA A 223 4.05 -11.64 -9.81
N ARG A 224 4.17 -10.80 -10.84
CA ARG A 224 5.25 -9.81 -10.97
C ARG A 224 4.76 -8.40 -10.63
N PRO A 225 5.53 -7.58 -9.91
CA PRO A 225 5.14 -6.20 -9.61
C PRO A 225 5.00 -5.37 -10.89
N ALA A 226 3.97 -4.53 -10.95
CA ALA A 226 3.87 -3.53 -12.00
C ALA A 226 4.70 -2.28 -11.71
N GLY A 227 4.86 -1.96 -10.42
CA GLY A 227 5.28 -0.67 -9.90
C GLY A 227 4.40 -0.29 -8.70
N GLY A 228 4.51 0.95 -8.27
CA GLY A 228 3.80 1.50 -7.13
C GLY A 228 3.80 3.03 -7.18
N ASN A 229 2.84 3.64 -6.48
CA ASN A 229 2.82 5.07 -6.27
C ASN A 229 3.77 5.46 -5.13
N ILE A 230 4.33 6.65 -5.24
CA ILE A 230 5.23 7.24 -4.25
C ILE A 230 4.81 8.69 -4.04
N LEU A 231 4.40 9.00 -2.82
CA LEU A 231 4.14 10.35 -2.33
C LEU A 231 5.45 10.98 -1.84
N PHE A 232 5.69 12.23 -2.23
CA PHE A 232 6.85 13.02 -1.81
C PHE A 232 6.48 14.10 -0.80
N VAL A 233 7.50 14.70 -0.17
CA VAL A 233 7.33 15.72 0.88
C VAL A 233 6.72 17.04 0.37
N ASP A 234 6.80 17.34 -0.92
CA ASP A 234 6.07 18.46 -1.54
C ASP A 234 4.59 18.13 -1.88
N GLY A 235 4.17 16.88 -1.64
CA GLY A 235 2.80 16.41 -1.81
C GLY A 235 2.44 15.88 -3.19
N HIS A 236 3.36 15.87 -4.15
CA HIS A 236 3.10 15.18 -5.42
C HIS A 236 3.22 13.67 -5.27
N VAL A 237 2.51 12.94 -6.14
CA VAL A 237 2.55 11.48 -6.21
C VAL A 237 3.01 11.05 -7.59
N GLU A 238 4.02 10.17 -7.64
CA GLU A 238 4.58 9.64 -8.88
C GLU A 238 4.34 8.12 -8.95
N TRP A 239 4.00 7.62 -10.15
CA TRP A 239 4.03 6.18 -10.40
C TRP A 239 5.43 5.75 -10.86
N ARG A 240 6.08 4.90 -10.07
CA ARG A 240 7.37 4.30 -10.45
C ARG A 240 7.18 2.87 -10.91
N ARG A 241 7.74 2.51 -12.06
CA ARG A 241 7.64 1.14 -12.58
C ARG A 241 8.62 0.24 -11.84
N PHE A 242 8.29 -1.04 -11.70
CA PHE A 242 9.16 -1.97 -10.95
C PHE A 242 10.58 -2.10 -11.51
N ASN A 243 10.78 -1.92 -12.82
CA ASN A 243 12.11 -1.93 -13.44
C ASN A 243 12.95 -0.69 -13.06
N GLU A 244 12.32 0.38 -12.62
CA GLU A 244 12.94 1.62 -12.14
C GLU A 244 13.12 1.61 -10.60
N MET A 245 12.28 0.83 -9.89
CA MET A 245 12.39 0.65 -8.45
C MET A 245 13.66 -0.10 -8.06
N GLU A 246 14.16 0.17 -6.87
CA GLU A 246 15.34 -0.48 -6.32
C GLU A 246 14.98 -1.19 -5.02
N ARG A 247 15.83 -2.10 -4.56
CA ARG A 247 15.67 -2.69 -3.24
C ARG A 247 16.19 -1.71 -2.21
N ARG A 248 15.28 -1.09 -1.46
CA ARG A 248 15.59 -0.03 -0.50
C ARG A 248 15.63 -0.54 0.93
N TRP A 249 15.12 -1.72 1.22
CA TRP A 249 15.18 -2.27 2.58
C TRP A 249 15.16 -3.80 2.55
N SER A 250 15.86 -4.45 3.49
CA SER A 250 15.70 -5.89 3.73
C SER A 250 15.94 -6.24 5.19
N TRP A 251 15.26 -7.28 5.67
CA TRP A 251 15.45 -7.79 7.03
C TRP A 251 16.91 -8.15 7.32
N GLN A 252 17.41 -7.72 8.48
CA GLN A 252 18.82 -7.83 8.88
C GLN A 252 19.11 -9.00 9.85
N GLY A 253 18.10 -9.78 10.26
CA GLY A 253 18.21 -10.75 11.35
C GLY A 253 18.60 -12.19 10.95
N GLY A 254 19.72 -12.40 10.25
CA GLY A 254 20.31 -13.74 10.01
C GLY A 254 20.02 -14.37 8.63
N ASP A 255 20.16 -15.71 8.52
CA ASP A 255 20.14 -16.52 7.27
C ASP A 255 18.86 -16.43 6.40
N TYR A 256 17.88 -15.61 6.77
CA TYR A 256 16.63 -15.45 6.03
C TYR A 256 16.59 -14.12 5.25
N PRO A 257 16.55 -14.14 3.90
CA PRO A 257 16.54 -12.93 3.07
C PRO A 257 15.18 -12.20 2.97
N ASN A 258 14.20 -12.53 3.83
CA ASN A 258 12.80 -12.11 3.72
C ASN A 258 12.34 -11.28 4.95
N PRO A 259 11.61 -10.16 4.77
CA PRO A 259 11.20 -9.57 3.50
C PRO A 259 12.20 -8.53 2.99
N SER A 260 12.17 -8.34 1.68
CA SER A 260 12.83 -7.23 0.98
C SER A 260 11.78 -6.30 0.41
N PHE A 261 12.01 -5.00 0.54
CA PHE A 261 11.10 -3.95 0.11
C PHE A 261 11.73 -3.10 -0.99
N TRP A 262 10.88 -2.68 -1.92
CA TRP A 262 11.28 -2.04 -3.16
C TRP A 262 10.47 -0.77 -3.38
N TRP A 263 11.14 0.29 -3.80
CA TRP A 263 10.54 1.49 -4.35
C TRP A 263 11.62 2.31 -5.05
#